data_AF-A0A4Q0PQI2-F1
#
_entry.id   AF-A0A4Q0PQI2-F1
#
_cell.length_a   1.000
_cell.length_b   1.000
_cell.length_c   1.000
_cell.angle_alpha   90.00
_cell.angle_beta   90.00
_cell.angle_gamma   90.00
#
_symmetry.space_group_name_H-M   'P 1'
#
loop_
_entity.id
_entity.type
_entity.pdbx_description
1 polymer ?
#
loop_
_entity_poly.entity_id
_entity_poly.type
_entity_poly.pdbx_seq_one_letter_code
_entity_poly.pdbx_strand_id
1 'polypeptide(L)' 'MSSLKTIKYSKQLIGSSLVWLIGIGMIGFAIANSNSFEQLAQLKYIPIYTVILLSSLCLGLYHYLYWQDHKV' A
#
# COMPACT_ATOMS: atom_id res chain seq x y z
N MET A 1 2.75 -10.16 28.36
CA MET A 1 1.76 -9.99 27.27
C MET A 1 2.07 -8.82 26.30
N SER A 2 2.65 -7.70 26.75
CA SER A 2 2.88 -6.48 25.93
C SER A 2 3.90 -6.64 24.77
N SER A 3 4.98 -7.41 24.97
CA SER A 3 6.08 -7.53 23.99
C SER A 3 5.65 -8.22 22.68
N LEU A 4 4.83 -9.27 22.75
CA LEU A 4 4.34 -10.02 21.58
C LEU A 4 3.45 -9.16 20.65
N LYS A 5 2.62 -8.28 21.22
CA LYS A 5 1.73 -7.38 20.47
C LYS A 5 2.52 -6.33 19.68
N THR A 6 3.58 -5.81 20.30
CA THR A 6 4.50 -4.83 19.71
C THR A 6 5.29 -5.44 18.54
N ILE A 7 5.74 -6.68 18.65
CA ILE A 7 6.45 -7.41 17.57
C ILE A 7 5.52 -7.69 16.38
N LYS A 8 4.25 -8.04 16.61
CA LYS A 8 3.26 -8.23 15.53
C LYS A 8 2.96 -6.92 14.78
N TYR A 9 2.75 -5.81 15.51
CA TYR A 9 2.55 -4.48 14.91
C TYR A 9 3.74 -4.02 14.07
N SER A 10 4.95 -4.26 14.55
CA SER A 10 6.17 -3.89 13.82
C SER A 10 6.28 -4.63 12.47
N LYS A 11 5.92 -5.92 12.43
CA LYS A 11 5.86 -6.68 11.18
C LYS A 11 4.78 -6.19 10.21
N GLN A 12 3.63 -5.74 10.72
CA GLN A 12 2.56 -5.17 9.90
C GLN A 12 2.94 -3.81 9.34
N LEU A 13 3.59 -2.96 10.14
CA LEU A 13 4.09 -1.66 9.70
C LEU A 13 5.14 -1.83 8.60
N ILE A 14 6.05 -2.79 8.75
CA ILE A 14 7.05 -3.15 7.73
C ILE A 14 6.37 -3.66 6.45
N GLY A 15 5.39 -4.57 6.57
CA GLY A 15 4.65 -5.09 5.41
C GLY A 15 3.89 -4.00 4.65
N SER A 16 3.20 -3.12 5.37
CA SER A 16 2.49 -1.99 4.77
C SER A 16 3.45 -1.00 4.11
N SER A 17 4.60 -0.72 4.73
CA SER A 17 5.65 0.15 4.18
C SER A 17 6.27 -0.42 2.90
N LEU A 18 6.48 -1.75 2.84
CA LEU A 18 6.97 -2.42 1.63
C LEU A 18 5.95 -2.35 0.49
N VAL A 19 4.66 -2.60 0.78
CA VAL A 19 3.59 -2.46 -0.23
C VAL A 19 3.54 -1.02 -0.75
N TRP A 20 3.66 -0.03 0.14
CA TRP A 20 3.73 1.39 -0.22
C TRP A 20 4.92 1.72 -1.13
N LEU A 21 6.12 1.22 -0.79
CA LEU A 21 7.32 1.39 -1.60
C LEU A 21 7.16 0.79 -3.01
N ILE A 22 6.56 -0.40 -3.11
CA ILE A 22 6.27 -1.04 -4.41
C ILE A 22 5.27 -0.19 -5.21
N GLY A 23 4.21 0.31 -4.56
CA GLY A 23 3.23 1.20 -5.20
C GLY A 23 3.85 2.46 -5.78
N ILE A 24 4.72 3.14 -5.02
CA ILE A 24 5.49 4.31 -5.49
C ILE A 24 6.42 3.91 -6.64
N GLY A 25 7.11 2.77 -6.53
CA GLY A 25 8.00 2.27 -7.58
C GLY A 25 7.28 2.01 -8.91
N MET A 26 6.09 1.42 -8.87
CA MET A 26 5.27 1.20 -10.07
C MET A 26 4.80 2.53 -10.68
N ILE A 27 4.41 3.52 -9.86
CA ILE A 27 4.04 4.85 -10.33
C ILE A 27 5.23 5.52 -11.02
N GLY A 28 6.41 5.49 -10.41
CA GLY A 28 7.64 6.04 -10.97
C GLY A 28 8.03 5.36 -12.28
N PHE A 29 7.91 4.03 -12.35
CA PHE A 29 8.16 3.26 -13.57
C PHE A 29 7.20 3.62 -14.70
N ALA A 30 5.90 3.79 -14.38
CA ALA A 30 4.89 4.14 -15.37
C ALA A 30 5.10 5.56 -15.92
N ILE A 31 5.51 6.50 -15.07
CA ILE A 31 5.92 7.86 -15.47
C ILE A 31 7.17 7.80 -16.36
N ALA A 32 8.19 7.05 -15.97
CA ALA A 32 9.46 6.94 -16.71
C ALA A 32 9.31 6.29 -18.09
N ASN A 33 8.36 5.38 -18.27
CA ASN A 33 8.04 4.75 -19.56
C ASN A 33 7.03 5.52 -20.42
N SER A 34 6.52 6.65 -19.93
CA SER A 34 5.60 7.49 -20.71
C SER A 34 6.39 8.29 -21.75
N ASN A 35 6.25 7.92 -23.03
CA ASN A 35 7.01 8.53 -24.13
C ASN A 35 6.38 9.81 -24.70
N SER A 36 5.14 10.16 -24.29
CA SER A 36 4.46 11.38 -24.72
C SER A 36 3.69 12.05 -23.59
N PHE A 37 3.56 13.38 -23.68
CA PHE A 37 2.76 14.18 -22.74
C PHE A 37 1.28 13.78 -22.70
N GLU A 38 0.75 13.26 -23.82
CA GLU A 38 -0.64 12.77 -23.91
C GLU A 38 -0.83 11.46 -23.15
N GLN A 39 0.14 10.53 -23.20
CA GLN A 39 0.13 9.32 -22.38
C GLN A 39 0.23 9.67 -20.90
N LEU A 40 1.08 10.63 -20.55
CA LEU A 40 1.22 11.10 -19.17
C LEU A 40 -0.07 11.77 -18.65
N ALA A 41 -0.79 12.49 -19.51
CA ALA A 41 -2.09 13.09 -19.21
C ALA A 41 -3.20 12.04 -19.01
N GLN A 42 -3.18 10.94 -19.78
CA GLN A 42 -4.05 9.78 -19.54
C GLN A 42 -3.68 9.05 -18.24
N LEU A 43 -2.38 9.01 -17.92
CA LEU A 43 -1.86 8.45 -16.67
C LEU A 43 -2.19 9.28 -15.43
N LYS A 44 -2.63 10.54 -15.57
CA LYS A 44 -2.84 11.51 -14.47
C LYS A 44 -3.62 10.92 -13.27
N TYR A 45 -4.58 10.05 -13.54
CA TYR A 45 -5.42 9.46 -12.49
C TYR A 45 -4.93 8.09 -11.99
N ILE A 46 -4.03 7.42 -12.72
CA ILE A 46 -3.51 6.10 -12.34
C ILE A 46 -2.80 6.13 -10.97
N PRO A 47 -1.90 7.10 -10.67
CA PRO A 47 -1.29 7.22 -9.36
C PRO A 47 -2.32 7.40 -8.24
N ILE A 48 -3.36 8.20 -8.51
CA ILE A 48 -4.43 8.47 -7.54
C ILE A 48 -5.21 7.19 -7.25
N TYR A 49 -5.62 6.45 -8.29
CA TYR A 49 -6.31 5.17 -8.12
C TYR A 49 -5.43 4.11 -7.47
N THR A 50 -4.14 4.04 -7.82
CA THR A 50 -3.18 3.13 -7.18
C THR A 50 -3.06 3.43 -5.70
N VAL A 51 -2.92 4.71 -5.30
CA VAL A 51 -2.85 5.10 -3.89
C VAL A 51 -4.15 4.79 -3.14
N ILE A 52 -5.32 5.03 -3.76
CA ILE A 52 -6.63 4.70 -3.16
C ILE A 52 -6.78 3.20 -2.96
N LEU A 53 -6.41 2.39 -3.97
CA LEU A 53 -6.44 0.93 -3.88
C LEU A 53 -5.50 0.41 -2.79
N LEU A 54 -4.26 0.90 -2.78
CA LEU A 54 -3.26 0.51 -1.78
C LEU A 54 -3.69 0.86 -0.36
N SER A 55 -4.25 2.05 -0.19
CA SER A 55 -4.74 2.54 1.11
C SER A 55 -5.93 1.71 1.59
N SER A 56 -6.86 1.38 0.69
CA SER A 56 -8.02 0.53 0.99
C SER A 56 -7.59 -0.91 1.33
N LEU A 57 -6.62 -1.46 0.60
CA LEU A 57 -6.03 -2.76 0.90
C LEU A 57 -5.34 -2.77 2.27
N CYS A 58 -4.57 -1.74 2.61
CA CYS A 58 -3.95 -1.61 3.93
C CYS A 58 -4.99 -1.56 5.05
N LEU A 59 -6.05 -0.76 4.90
CA LEU A 59 -7.13 -0.68 5.88
C LEU A 59 -7.88 -2.01 6.03
N GLY A 60 -8.20 -2.68 4.92
CA GLY A 60 -8.84 -4.00 4.93
C GLY A 60 -7.98 -5.06 5.61
N LEU A 61 -6.68 -5.08 5.31
CA LEU A 61 -5.73 -6.02 5.93
C LEU A 61 -5.57 -5.74 7.43
N TYR A 62 -5.49 -4.47 7.82
CA TYR A 62 -5.45 -4.06 9.22
C TYR A 62 -6.70 -4.51 9.98
N HIS A 63 -7.88 -4.27 9.42
CA HIS A 63 -9.14 -4.66 10.04
C HIS A 63 -9.30 -6.18 10.14
N TYR A 64 -8.93 -6.92 9.10
CA TYR A 64 -8.94 -8.39 9.10
C TYR A 64 -8.05 -8.97 10.19
N LEU A 65 -6.84 -8.44 10.34
CA LEU A 65 -5.89 -8.91 11.35
C LEU A 65 -6.30 -8.49 12.76
N TYR A 66 -6.87 -7.30 12.95
CA TYR A 66 -7.47 -6.89 14.23
C TYR A 66 -8.57 -7.85 14.67
N TRP A 67 -9.45 -8.21 13.74
CA TRP A 67 -10.51 -9.20 13.96
C TRP A 67 -9.96 -10.58 14.31
N GLN A 68 -8.92 -11.03 13.63
CA GLN A 68 -8.25 -12.30 13.91
C GLN A 68 -7.65 -12.34 15.32
N ASP A 69 -7.03 -11.25 15.80
CA ASP A 69 -6.42 -11.19 17.13
C ASP A 69 -7.47 -11.09 18.27
N HIS A 70 -8.71 -10.67 17.97
CA HIS A 70 -9.82 -10.59 18.94
C HIS A 70 -10.77 -11.80 18.93
N LYS A 71 -10.65 -12.69 17.93
CA LYS A 71 -11.43 -13.93 17.84
C LYS A 71 -10.72 -15.17 18.39
N VAL A 72 -9.45 -15.04 18.78
CA VAL A 72 -8.67 -16.09 19.47
C VAL A 72 -8.65 -15.82 20.97
#